data_AF-X6LNZ3-F1
#
_entry.id   AF-X6LNZ3-F1
#
_cell.length_a   1.000
_cell.length_b   1.000
_cell.length_c   1.000
_cell.angle_alpha   90.00
_cell.angle_beta   90.00
_cell.angle_gamma   90.00
#
_symmetry.space_group_name_H-M   'P 1'
#
loop_
_entity.id
_entity.type
_entity.pdbx_description
1 polymer ?
#
loop_
_entity_poly.entity_id
_entity_poly.type
_entity_poly.pdbx_seq_one_letter_code
_entity_poly.pdbx_strand_id
1 'polypeptide(L)'
;MEEKSKDNAKLDLKSITEQQACFDKNWILQLNKQESIHDVICLICKQVANNPMEIHCVQHKDMDEPLTVGENCLNQFIDQNPNSCPVKPHNNCSYSQSRLAKRYINELDVICPRQFQQGQLQMSTQQRNGAGETPGFVICNFKGKVKQVIIWNILVVFK
;
A
#
# COMPACT_ATOMS: atom_id res chain seq x y z
N MET A 1 -14.45 13.17 -38.97
CA MET A 1 -13.76 11.94 -38.48
C MET A 1 -12.99 12.35 -37.24
N GLU A 2 -13.66 12.31 -36.09
CA GLU A 2 -13.03 12.49 -34.78
C GLU A 2 -12.86 11.10 -34.18
N GLU A 3 -11.65 10.57 -34.19
CA GLU A 3 -11.30 9.37 -33.47
C GLU A 3 -9.93 9.58 -32.81
N LYS A 4 -9.93 10.19 -31.62
CA LYS A 4 -8.74 10.32 -30.74
C LYS A 4 -9.16 10.68 -29.31
N SER A 5 -9.86 9.76 -28.62
CA SER A 5 -10.18 9.96 -27.19
C SER A 5 -10.34 8.67 -26.37
N LYS A 6 -9.91 7.51 -26.89
CA LYS A 6 -10.04 6.22 -26.17
C LYS A 6 -8.75 5.75 -25.49
N ASP A 7 -7.58 6.28 -25.84
CA ASP A 7 -6.28 5.78 -25.34
C ASP A 7 -5.82 6.44 -24.04
N ASN A 8 -6.18 7.71 -23.83
CA ASN A 8 -5.87 8.50 -22.64
C ASN A 8 -6.59 7.99 -21.38
N ALA A 9 -7.87 7.62 -21.47
CA ALA A 9 -8.60 7.05 -20.33
C ALA A 9 -8.09 5.66 -19.91
N LYS A 10 -7.54 4.88 -20.85
CA LYS A 10 -6.99 3.53 -20.58
C LYS A 10 -5.61 3.58 -19.94
N LEU A 11 -4.83 4.63 -20.22
CA LEU A 11 -3.52 4.88 -19.60
C LEU A 11 -3.65 5.37 -18.16
N ASP A 12 -4.64 6.24 -17.87
CA ASP A 12 -4.91 6.69 -16.50
C ASP A 12 -5.36 5.55 -15.58
N LEU A 13 -6.22 4.64 -16.07
CA LEU A 13 -6.69 3.52 -15.26
C LEU A 13 -5.56 2.55 -14.90
N LYS A 14 -4.69 2.22 -15.88
CA LYS A 14 -3.52 1.37 -15.68
C LYS A 14 -2.51 2.01 -14.73
N SER A 15 -2.18 3.28 -14.96
CA SER A 15 -1.34 4.11 -14.10
C SER A 15 -1.82 4.11 -12.65
N ILE A 16 -3.12 4.33 -12.40
CA ILE A 16 -3.71 4.34 -11.05
C ILE A 16 -3.70 2.95 -10.40
N THR A 17 -3.88 1.87 -11.16
CA THR A 17 -3.84 0.49 -10.63
C THR A 17 -2.43 -0.06 -10.45
N GLU A 18 -1.47 0.37 -11.26
CA GLU A 18 -0.08 -0.11 -11.26
C GLU A 18 0.79 0.68 -10.25
N GLN A 19 0.37 1.87 -9.82
CA GLN A 19 1.13 2.74 -8.92
C GLN A 19 0.66 2.74 -7.47
N GLN A 20 -0.28 1.86 -7.08
CA GLN A 20 -0.71 1.85 -5.69
C GLN A 20 0.44 1.42 -4.79
N ALA A 21 0.94 2.37 -4.01
CA ALA A 21 1.93 2.13 -2.98
C ALA A 21 1.39 1.13 -1.92
N CYS A 22 2.31 0.59 -1.13
CA CYS A 22 1.95 -0.14 0.09
C CYS A 22 1.10 0.74 1.03
N PHE A 23 0.24 0.12 1.83
CA PHE A 23 -0.65 0.83 2.75
C PHE A 23 0.12 1.45 3.91
N ASP A 24 -0.27 2.66 4.32
CA ASP A 24 0.34 3.33 5.46
C ASP A 24 0.21 2.44 6.72
N LYS A 25 1.36 2.04 7.29
CA LYS A 25 1.43 1.21 8.49
C LYS A 25 0.73 1.87 9.67
N ASN A 26 0.88 3.17 9.87
CA ASN A 26 0.26 3.91 10.96
C ASN A 26 -1.26 4.02 10.78
N TRP A 27 -1.74 4.03 9.54
CA TRP A 27 -3.17 3.96 9.23
C TRP A 27 -3.76 2.61 9.64
N ILE A 28 -3.07 1.51 9.30
CA ILE A 28 -3.47 0.16 9.68
C ILE A 28 -3.41 -0.02 11.21
N LEU A 29 -2.37 0.50 11.86
CA LEU A 29 -2.19 0.40 13.31
C LEU A 29 -3.21 1.21 14.14
N GLN A 30 -4.06 2.04 13.51
CA GLN A 30 -5.15 2.70 14.23
C GLN A 30 -6.12 1.70 14.88
N LEU A 31 -6.35 0.55 14.22
CA LEU A 31 -7.33 -0.45 14.66
C LEU A 31 -6.74 -1.87 14.77
N ASN A 32 -5.48 -2.08 14.42
CA ASN A 32 -4.81 -3.39 14.50
C ASN A 32 -3.56 -3.30 15.36
N LYS A 33 -3.12 -4.45 15.89
CA LYS A 33 -1.89 -4.53 16.68
C LYS A 33 -0.65 -4.68 15.79
N GLN A 34 0.52 -4.26 16.27
CA GLN A 34 1.77 -4.41 15.52
C GLN A 34 2.09 -5.87 15.20
N GLU A 35 1.90 -6.76 16.17
CA GLU A 35 2.21 -8.18 16.02
C GLU A 35 1.35 -8.82 14.94
N SER A 36 0.14 -8.30 14.73
CA SER A 36 -0.77 -8.80 13.69
C SER A 36 -0.29 -8.48 12.28
N ILE A 37 0.53 -7.46 12.06
CA ILE A 37 0.92 -7.07 10.69
C ILE A 37 2.36 -7.41 10.34
N HIS A 38 3.11 -8.00 11.28
CA HIS A 38 4.54 -8.28 11.14
C HIS A 38 4.90 -8.99 9.82
N ASP A 39 4.17 -10.06 9.51
CA ASP A 39 4.51 -10.94 8.37
C ASP A 39 4.11 -10.36 7.00
N VAL A 40 3.37 -9.24 7.00
CA VAL A 40 2.88 -8.56 5.81
C VAL A 40 3.49 -7.17 5.63
N ILE A 41 4.54 -6.84 6.38
CA ILE A 41 5.34 -5.64 6.14
C ILE A 41 6.20 -5.84 4.89
N CYS A 42 6.12 -4.89 3.98
CA CYS A 42 6.98 -4.83 2.80
C CYS A 42 8.44 -4.60 3.21
N LEU A 43 9.33 -5.50 2.84
CA LEU A 43 10.77 -5.40 3.16
C LEU A 43 11.43 -4.14 2.61
N ILE A 44 10.91 -3.58 1.50
CA ILE A 44 11.52 -2.42 0.81
C ILE A 44 11.13 -1.11 1.49
N CYS A 45 9.83 -0.81 1.57
CA CYS A 45 9.34 0.48 2.06
C CYS A 45 8.91 0.47 3.54
N LYS A 46 8.92 -0.69 4.20
CA LYS A 46 8.56 -0.88 5.62
C LYS A 46 7.09 -0.55 5.98
N GLN A 47 6.24 -0.42 4.96
CA GLN A 47 4.80 -0.24 5.06
C GLN A 47 4.06 -1.58 4.94
N VAL A 48 2.72 -1.64 5.11
CA VAL A 48 1.96 -2.89 4.92
C VAL A 48 1.80 -3.16 3.43
N ALA A 49 2.22 -4.34 2.96
CA ALA A 49 2.29 -4.66 1.55
C ALA A 49 0.92 -4.53 0.85
N ASN A 50 0.90 -3.82 -0.28
CA ASN A 50 -0.23 -3.85 -1.21
C ASN A 50 0.12 -4.78 -2.37
N ASN A 51 -0.81 -5.65 -2.77
CA ASN A 51 -0.53 -6.79 -3.65
C ASN A 51 0.75 -7.53 -3.24
N PRO A 52 0.74 -8.21 -2.08
CA PRO A 52 1.95 -8.83 -1.53
C PRO A 52 2.49 -9.93 -2.45
N MET A 53 3.80 -9.85 -2.67
CA MET A 53 4.64 -10.85 -3.34
C MET A 53 5.56 -11.48 -2.29
N GLU A 54 5.78 -12.78 -2.39
CA GLU A 54 6.76 -13.53 -1.60
C GLU A 54 8.03 -13.75 -2.43
N ILE A 55 9.18 -13.61 -1.76
CA ILE A 55 10.49 -13.89 -2.33
C ILE A 55 10.82 -15.36 -2.06
N HIS A 56 11.09 -16.13 -3.11
CA HIS A 56 11.53 -17.51 -3.03
C HIS A 56 12.93 -17.63 -3.63
N CYS A 57 13.93 -17.51 -2.79
CA CYS A 57 15.33 -17.67 -3.15
C CYS A 57 15.89 -18.90 -2.44
N VAL A 58 16.68 -19.72 -3.12
CA VAL A 58 17.36 -20.88 -2.49
C VAL A 58 18.28 -20.41 -1.36
N GLN A 59 18.88 -19.23 -1.53
CA GLN A 59 19.74 -18.54 -0.57
C GLN A 59 19.02 -18.15 0.72
N HIS A 60 17.68 -18.14 0.72
CA HIS A 60 16.83 -17.68 1.81
C HIS A 60 15.84 -18.73 2.29
N LYS A 61 16.04 -20.00 1.90
CA LYS A 61 15.11 -21.09 2.19
C LYS A 61 14.94 -21.36 3.70
N ASP A 62 16.02 -21.18 4.46
CA ASP A 62 16.05 -21.48 5.90
C ASP A 62 15.88 -20.21 6.76
N MET A 63 15.44 -19.10 6.18
CA MET A 63 15.14 -17.89 6.95
C MET A 63 13.71 -17.93 7.46
N ASP A 64 13.55 -17.74 8.77
CA ASP A 64 12.24 -17.62 9.42
C ASP A 64 11.62 -16.21 9.26
N GLU A 65 12.39 -15.24 8.75
CA GLU A 65 11.94 -13.86 8.60
C GLU A 65 10.93 -13.68 7.44
N PRO A 66 9.95 -12.78 7.56
CA PRO A 66 8.98 -12.53 6.51
C PRO A 66 9.64 -12.03 5.22
N LEU A 67 9.40 -12.74 4.12
CA LEU A 67 9.91 -12.40 2.78
C LEU A 67 8.88 -11.70 1.91
N THR A 68 8.05 -10.85 2.53
CA THR A 68 6.95 -10.15 1.87
C THR A 68 7.39 -8.80 1.30
N VAL A 69 7.05 -8.52 0.05
CA VAL A 69 7.23 -7.22 -0.62
C VAL A 69 5.95 -6.80 -1.32
N GLY A 70 5.67 -5.50 -1.42
CA GLY A 70 4.59 -5.02 -2.29
C GLY A 70 5.00 -5.10 -3.76
N GLU A 71 4.09 -5.52 -4.63
CA GLU A 71 4.34 -5.71 -6.07
C GLU A 71 4.94 -4.47 -6.73
N ASN A 72 4.36 -3.28 -6.52
CA ASN A 72 4.89 -2.04 -7.08
C ASN A 72 6.30 -1.71 -6.54
N CYS A 73 6.54 -1.92 -5.24
CA CYS A 73 7.88 -1.72 -4.66
C CYS A 73 8.91 -2.69 -5.26
N LEU A 74 8.51 -3.94 -5.51
CA LEU A 74 9.37 -4.95 -6.11
C LEU A 74 9.73 -4.57 -7.56
N ASN A 75 8.74 -4.17 -8.37
CA ASN A 75 8.97 -3.77 -9.76
C ASN A 75 9.95 -2.58 -9.83
N GLN A 76 9.71 -1.53 -9.02
CA GLN A 76 10.62 -0.37 -8.96
C GLN A 76 12.03 -0.74 -8.50
N PHE A 77 12.14 -1.66 -7.53
CA PHE A 77 13.44 -2.11 -7.04
C PHE A 77 14.22 -2.85 -8.14
N ILE A 78 13.57 -3.76 -8.88
CA ILE A 78 14.20 -4.53 -9.96
C ILE A 78 14.67 -3.61 -11.10
N ASP A 79 13.87 -2.60 -11.45
CA ASP A 79 14.21 -1.64 -12.50
C ASP A 79 15.47 -0.83 -12.15
N GLN A 80 15.65 -0.50 -10.86
CA GLN A 80 16.80 0.28 -10.37
C GLN A 80 18.01 -0.60 -10.00
N ASN A 81 17.78 -1.87 -9.67
CA ASN A 81 18.77 -2.80 -9.15
C ASN A 81 18.70 -4.13 -9.92
N PRO A 82 19.07 -4.13 -11.21
CA PRO A 82 19.01 -5.35 -12.01
C PRO A 82 19.87 -6.45 -11.37
N ASN A 83 19.37 -7.68 -11.41
CA ASN A 83 20.05 -8.86 -10.87
C ASN A 83 20.33 -8.82 -9.35
N SER A 84 19.54 -8.06 -8.58
CA SER A 84 19.63 -8.00 -7.12
C SER A 84 18.37 -8.50 -6.44
N CYS A 85 18.52 -9.12 -5.26
CA CYS A 85 17.40 -9.46 -4.37
C CYS A 85 17.18 -8.32 -3.35
N PRO A 86 15.93 -7.99 -2.99
CA PRO A 86 15.63 -7.04 -1.92
C PRO A 86 16.23 -7.39 -0.55
N VAL A 87 16.59 -8.66 -0.31
CA VAL A 87 17.19 -9.14 0.95
C VAL A 87 18.71 -8.96 0.94
N LYS A 88 19.38 -9.48 -0.09
CA LYS A 88 20.85 -9.43 -0.23
C LYS A 88 21.26 -9.55 -1.72
N PRO A 89 22.36 -8.93 -2.17
CA PRO A 89 22.78 -9.02 -3.57
C PRO A 89 23.02 -10.47 -4.03
N HIS A 90 22.14 -10.96 -4.90
CA HIS A 90 22.30 -12.16 -5.71
C HIS A 90 21.26 -12.14 -6.85
N ASN A 91 21.50 -12.92 -7.89
CA ASN A 91 20.61 -13.02 -9.06
C ASN A 91 19.67 -14.23 -8.96
N ASN A 92 18.88 -14.45 -10.02
CA ASN A 92 17.98 -15.60 -10.20
C ASN A 92 16.96 -15.77 -9.06
N CYS A 93 16.44 -14.66 -8.55
CA CYS A 93 15.35 -14.67 -7.57
C CYS A 93 14.04 -15.09 -8.25
N SER A 94 13.23 -15.88 -7.55
CA SER A 94 11.85 -16.13 -7.97
C SER A 94 10.88 -15.41 -7.03
N TYR A 95 9.80 -14.89 -7.62
CA TYR A 95 8.79 -14.11 -6.90
C TYR A 95 7.42 -14.66 -7.24
N SER A 96 6.54 -14.77 -6.24
CA SER A 96 5.17 -15.24 -6.47
C SER A 96 4.17 -14.42 -5.66
N GLN A 97 2.95 -14.28 -6.16
CA GLN A 97 1.92 -13.55 -5.44
C GLN A 97 1.40 -14.40 -4.26
N SER A 98 1.45 -13.82 -3.06
CA SER A 98 0.94 -14.50 -1.86
C SER A 98 -0.57 -14.32 -1.73
N ARG A 99 -1.32 -15.35 -2.10
CA ARG A 99 -2.79 -15.37 -1.94
C ARG A 99 -3.19 -15.31 -0.47
N LEU A 100 -2.41 -15.91 0.42
CA LEU A 100 -2.67 -15.91 1.86
C LEU A 100 -2.42 -14.54 2.47
N ALA A 101 -1.27 -13.91 2.21
CA ALA A 101 -0.99 -12.56 2.69
C ALA A 101 -2.00 -11.55 2.12
N LYS A 102 -2.38 -11.68 0.84
CA LYS A 102 -3.40 -10.80 0.24
C LYS A 102 -4.76 -10.92 0.93
N ARG A 103 -5.20 -12.15 1.23
CA ARG A 103 -6.44 -12.37 1.99
C ARG A 103 -6.33 -11.80 3.41
N TYR A 104 -5.21 -12.01 4.06
CA TYR A 104 -4.98 -11.51 5.41
C TYR A 104 -5.05 -9.98 5.47
N ILE A 105 -4.29 -9.29 4.61
CA ILE A 105 -4.28 -7.82 4.51
C ILE A 105 -5.68 -7.29 4.23
N ASN A 106 -6.44 -7.97 3.36
CA ASN A 106 -7.80 -7.59 3.02
C ASN A 106 -8.77 -7.62 4.21
N GLU A 107 -8.49 -8.37 5.28
CA GLU A 107 -9.31 -8.49 6.49
C GLU A 107 -8.83 -7.60 7.65
N LEU A 108 -7.77 -6.80 7.46
CA LEU A 108 -7.34 -5.83 8.47
C LEU A 108 -8.37 -4.70 8.62
N ASP A 109 -8.60 -4.29 9.87
CA ASP A 109 -9.57 -3.22 10.18
C ASP A 109 -8.96 -1.84 9.97
N VAL A 110 -9.70 -0.93 9.37
CA VAL A 110 -9.23 0.42 9.07
C VAL A 110 -10.32 1.45 9.27
N ILE A 111 -9.89 2.66 9.64
CA ILE A 111 -10.73 3.85 9.61
C ILE A 111 -10.74 4.46 8.20
N CYS A 112 -11.62 5.44 7.96
CA CYS A 112 -11.61 6.22 6.73
C CYS A 112 -10.21 6.81 6.41
N PRO A 113 -9.64 6.57 5.21
CA PRO A 113 -8.34 7.12 4.83
C PRO A 113 -8.29 8.66 4.87
N ARG A 114 -9.37 9.32 4.40
CA ARG A 114 -9.45 10.80 4.42
C ARG A 114 -9.40 11.34 5.84
N GLN A 115 -10.09 10.68 6.78
CA GLN A 115 -10.06 11.08 8.19
C GLN A 115 -8.67 10.90 8.80
N PHE A 116 -7.98 9.81 8.46
CA PHE A 116 -6.61 9.58 8.91
C PHE A 116 -5.64 10.66 8.41
N GLN A 117 -5.70 11.00 7.12
CA GLN A 117 -4.86 12.05 6.53
C GLN A 117 -5.10 13.43 7.17
N GLN A 118 -6.37 13.78 7.42
CA GLN A 118 -6.72 15.04 8.09
C GLN A 118 -6.20 15.08 9.53
N GLY A 119 -6.27 13.97 10.28
CA GLY A 119 -5.73 13.87 11.63
C GLY A 119 -4.21 14.08 11.68
N GLN A 120 -3.47 13.52 10.72
CA GLN A 120 -2.02 13.74 10.61
C GLN A 120 -1.67 15.20 10.37
N LEU A 121 -2.40 15.88 9.49
CA LEU A 121 -2.18 17.29 9.17
C LEU A 121 -2.40 18.20 10.40
N GLN A 122 -3.43 17.93 11.21
CA GLN A 122 -3.70 18.71 12.43
C GLN A 122 -2.59 18.59 13.48
N MET A 123 -2.06 17.38 13.72
CA MET A 123 -0.95 17.19 14.65
C MET A 123 0.29 17.97 14.20
N SER A 124 0.52 18.09 12.90
CA SER A 124 1.65 18.86 12.34
C SER A 124 1.44 20.38 12.36
N THR A 125 0.19 20.86 12.27
CA THR A 125 -0.14 22.30 12.28
C THR A 125 -0.28 22.86 13.70
N GLN A 126 -0.80 22.08 14.65
CA GLN A 126 -0.82 22.46 16.08
C GLN A 126 0.59 22.66 16.65
N GLN A 127 1.60 21.97 16.11
CA GLN A 127 3.00 22.21 16.46
C GLN A 127 3.60 23.48 15.86
N ARG A 128 2.94 24.11 14.86
CA ARG A 128 3.56 25.15 14.04
C ARG A 128 3.00 26.56 14.13
N ASN A 129 1.74 26.82 14.55
CA ASN A 129 1.26 28.16 14.96
C ASN A 129 -0.24 28.15 15.32
N GLY A 130 -0.64 29.08 16.20
CA GLY A 130 -2.02 29.25 16.68
C GLY A 130 -3.00 29.81 15.66
N ALA A 131 -4.27 29.42 15.85
CA ALA A 131 -5.50 30.05 15.38
C ALA A 131 -5.51 30.56 13.93
N GLY A 132 -5.57 29.64 12.96
CA GLY A 132 -6.10 29.87 11.62
C GLY A 132 -7.30 28.96 11.38
N GLU A 133 -8.31 29.46 10.65
CA GLU A 133 -9.60 28.79 10.39
C GLU A 133 -9.46 27.29 10.18
N THR A 134 -10.15 26.50 11.01
CA THR A 134 -10.15 25.04 10.92
C THR A 134 -10.73 24.64 9.55
N PRO A 135 -9.96 24.00 8.66
CA PRO A 135 -10.49 23.47 7.42
C PRO A 135 -11.64 22.52 7.78
N GLY A 136 -12.79 22.66 7.11
CA GLY A 136 -13.98 21.87 7.39
C GLY A 136 -13.65 20.39 7.49
N PHE A 137 -13.79 19.83 8.69
CA PHE A 137 -13.41 18.45 8.97
C PHE A 137 -14.41 17.50 8.31
N VAL A 138 -13.90 16.50 7.58
CA VAL A 138 -14.77 15.46 7.04
C VAL A 138 -14.94 14.42 8.13
N ILE A 139 -16.06 14.47 8.85
CA ILE A 139 -16.43 13.44 9.81
C ILE A 139 -16.87 12.20 9.02
N CYS A 140 -16.06 11.13 9.09
CA CYS A 140 -16.40 9.86 8.46
C CYS A 140 -16.34 8.74 9.48
N ASN A 141 -17.50 8.23 9.88
CA ASN A 141 -17.61 7.13 10.85
C ASN A 141 -17.33 5.75 10.26
N PHE A 142 -16.74 5.69 9.06
CA PHE A 142 -16.37 4.43 8.43
C PHE A 142 -15.31 3.71 9.26
N LYS A 143 -15.62 2.47 9.62
CA LYS A 143 -14.71 1.47 10.15
C LYS A 143 -15.03 0.16 9.43
N GLY A 144 -14.03 -0.44 8.80
CA GLY A 144 -14.25 -1.61 7.97
C GLY A 144 -12.94 -2.25 7.55
N LYS A 145 -13.01 -3.13 6.56
CA LYS A 145 -11.86 -3.91 6.08
C LYS A 145 -11.10 -3.17 4.97
N VAL A 146 -9.79 -3.39 4.85
CA VAL A 146 -8.96 -2.81 3.76
C VAL A 146 -9.58 -3.02 2.38
N LYS A 147 -10.09 -4.23 2.09
CA LYS A 147 -10.75 -4.54 0.80
C LYS A 147 -11.95 -3.64 0.49
N GLN A 148 -12.67 -3.17 1.51
CA GLN A 148 -13.85 -2.31 1.35
C GLN A 148 -13.46 -0.88 0.96
N VAL A 149 -12.28 -0.42 1.37
CA VAL A 149 -11.73 0.90 1.00
C VAL A 149 -11.31 0.92 -0.47
N ILE A 150 -10.69 -0.16 -0.96
CA ILE A 150 -10.26 -0.27 -2.36
C ILE A 150 -11.47 -0.18 -3.30
N ILE A 151 -12.60 -0.80 -2.93
CA ILE A 151 -13.85 -0.73 -3.69
C ILE A 151 -14.39 0.71 -3.74
N TRP A 152 -14.27 1.48 -2.64
CA TRP A 152 -14.74 2.86 -2.58
C TRP A 152 -13.94 3.79 -3.50
N ASN A 153 -12.61 3.64 -3.57
CA ASN A 153 -11.78 4.43 -4.49
C ASN A 153 -12.14 4.17 -5.96
N ILE A 154 -12.45 2.91 -6.32
CA ILE A 154 -12.88 2.56 -7.68
C ILE A 154 -14.22 3.22 -8.01
N LEU A 155 -15.21 3.16 -7.12
CA LEU A 155 -16.53 3.76 -7.36
C LEU A 155 -16.52 5.30 -7.46
N VAL A 156 -15.55 5.97 -6.83
CA VAL A 156 -15.39 7.43 -6.91
C VAL A 156 -14.73 7.86 -8.23
N VAL A 157 -13.88 7.02 -8.83
CA VAL A 157 -13.25 7.32 -10.14
C VAL A 157 -14.23 7.17 -11.31
N PHE A 158 -15.30 6.38 -11.16
CA PHE A 158 -16.30 6.13 -12.19
C PHE A 158 -17.58 6.99 -12.07
N LYS A 159 -17.56 8.08 -11.30
CA LYS A 159 -18.66 9.06 -11.22
C LYS A 159 -18.24 10.44 -11.69
#